data_AF-A0A8S2NTD4-F1
#
_entry.id   AF-A0A8S2NTD4-F1
#
_cell.length_a   1.000
_cell.length_b   1.000
_cell.length_c   1.000
_cell.angle_alpha   90.00
_cell.angle_beta   90.00
_cell.angle_gamma   90.00
#
_symmetry.space_group_name_H-M   'P 1'
#
loop_
_entity.id
_entity.type
_entity.pdbx_description
1 polymer ?
#
loop_
_entity_poly.entity_id
_entity_poly.type
_entity_poly.pdbx_seq_one_letter_code
_entity_poly.pdbx_strand_id
1 'polypeptide(L)'
;MVNSKKSILERYRTLLESNLILTDDLLNWLREKRVFPDFVVDDIKAVSSPKERNKKFLTVIIDNGDAAFTKLAEGLIANGQPFLGELLESEDKKASEHTADASERVIIDDETLKRCPGVDKLRADARDKLKTYLQELVLKAHLGDTWKTQNQNKSVEVINLKRQHYETQHKLNETLEE
;
A
#
# COMPACT_ATOMS: atom_id res chain seq x y z
N MET A 1 -13.98 -17.77 1.77
CA MET A 1 -13.06 -17.93 0.62
C MET A 1 -11.72 -17.33 1.02
N VAL A 2 -10.65 -18.13 0.91
CA VAL A 2 -9.29 -17.76 1.31
C VAL A 2 -8.84 -16.55 0.48
N ASN A 3 -8.74 -15.38 1.10
CA ASN A 3 -8.22 -14.16 0.46
C ASN A 3 -6.70 -14.35 0.28
N SER A 4 -6.30 -15.06 -0.77
CA SER A 4 -4.88 -15.21 -1.12
C SER A 4 -4.32 -13.82 -1.45
N LYS A 5 -3.08 -13.54 -1.04
CA LYS A 5 -2.36 -12.29 -1.32
C LYS A 5 -2.35 -11.92 -2.81
N LYS A 6 -2.49 -12.92 -3.69
CA LYS A 6 -2.78 -12.75 -5.12
C LYS A 6 -4.00 -11.83 -5.37
N SER A 7 -5.10 -12.05 -4.66
CA SER A 7 -6.33 -11.23 -4.78
C SER A 7 -6.13 -9.77 -4.36
N ILE A 8 -5.21 -9.50 -3.44
CA ILE A 8 -4.84 -8.14 -3.03
C ILE A 8 -4.09 -7.46 -4.17
N LEU A 9 -3.09 -8.15 -4.75
CA LEU A 9 -2.33 -7.60 -5.89
C LEU A 9 -3.21 -7.35 -7.10
N GLU A 10 -4.12 -8.27 -7.43
CA GLU A 10 -5.08 -8.09 -8.53
C GLU A 10 -6.01 -6.90 -8.28
N ARG A 11 -6.51 -6.73 -7.04
CA ARG A 11 -7.37 -5.59 -6.68
C ARG A 11 -6.66 -4.26 -6.84
N TYR A 12 -5.40 -4.16 -6.42
CA TYR A 12 -4.61 -2.92 -6.46
C TYR A 12 -3.73 -2.82 -7.71
N ARG A 13 -3.92 -3.70 -8.70
CA ARG A 13 -3.03 -3.81 -9.86
C ARG A 13 -2.86 -2.48 -10.61
N THR A 14 -3.97 -1.83 -10.98
CA THR A 14 -3.95 -0.56 -11.72
C THR A 14 -3.23 0.55 -10.96
N LEU A 15 -3.42 0.59 -9.63
CA LEU A 15 -2.77 1.56 -8.75
C LEU A 15 -1.27 1.31 -8.71
N LEU A 16 -0.86 0.05 -8.49
CA LEU A 16 0.55 -0.33 -8.45
C LEU A 16 1.21 -0.09 -9.81
N GLU A 17 0.59 -0.47 -10.93
CA GLU A 17 1.15 -0.22 -12.27
C GLU A 17 1.44 1.25 -12.54
N SER A 18 0.61 2.15 -12.00
CA SER A 18 0.69 3.60 -12.24
C SER A 18 1.59 4.33 -11.25
N ASN A 19 1.75 3.83 -10.03
CA ASN A 19 2.44 4.53 -8.93
C ASN A 19 3.72 3.84 -8.45
N LEU A 20 3.94 2.58 -8.83
CA LEU A 20 5.17 1.86 -8.51
C LEU A 20 6.36 2.48 -9.26
N ILE A 21 7.40 2.83 -8.53
CA ILE A 21 8.68 3.24 -9.10
C ILE A 21 9.60 2.02 -9.04
N LEU A 22 9.71 1.29 -10.14
CA LEU A 22 10.58 0.11 -10.17
C LEU A 22 12.05 0.51 -10.32
N THR A 23 12.72 0.71 -9.19
CA THR A 23 14.15 1.06 -9.12
C THR A 23 15.04 -0.18 -9.28
N ASP A 24 16.28 0.04 -9.71
CA ASP A 24 17.29 -1.02 -9.72
C ASP A 24 17.56 -1.57 -8.32
N ASP A 25 17.53 -0.71 -7.29
CA ASP A 25 17.72 -1.11 -5.89
C ASP A 25 16.61 -2.05 -5.42
N LEU A 26 15.34 -1.77 -5.77
CA LEU A 26 14.22 -2.65 -5.45
C LEU A 26 14.35 -4.01 -6.15
N LEU A 27 14.74 -4.02 -7.43
CA LEU A 27 14.96 -5.25 -8.19
C LEU A 27 16.14 -6.07 -7.63
N ASN A 28 17.24 -5.41 -7.26
CA ASN A 28 18.39 -6.05 -6.65
C ASN A 28 18.04 -6.61 -5.26
N TRP A 29 17.27 -5.87 -4.47
CA TRP A 29 16.78 -6.34 -3.17
C TRP A 29 15.93 -7.61 -3.31
N LEU A 30 15.01 -7.65 -4.28
CA LEU A 30 14.17 -8.83 -4.55
C LEU A 30 15.00 -10.01 -5.09
N ARG A 31 16.04 -9.73 -5.87
CA ARG A 31 17.03 -10.73 -6.31
C ARG A 31 17.77 -11.34 -5.12
N GLU A 32 18.29 -10.52 -4.21
CA GLU A 32 18.99 -10.99 -3.00
C GLU A 32 18.09 -11.84 -2.09
N LYS A 33 16.81 -11.50 -2.00
CA LYS A 33 15.80 -12.29 -1.26
C LYS A 33 15.31 -13.53 -2.02
N ARG A 34 15.88 -13.82 -3.20
CA ARG A 34 15.56 -14.98 -4.05
C ARG A 34 14.06 -15.07 -4.37
N VAL A 35 13.42 -13.92 -4.59
CA VAL A 35 11.99 -13.88 -4.93
C VAL A 35 11.74 -14.45 -6.32
N PHE A 36 12.66 -14.23 -7.25
CA PHE A 36 12.67 -14.82 -8.58
C PHE A 36 14.10 -14.97 -9.11
N PRO A 37 14.34 -15.84 -10.10
CA PRO A 37 15.66 -16.03 -10.71
C PRO A 37 16.22 -14.79 -11.41
N ASP A 38 17.54 -14.71 -11.55
CA ASP A 38 18.24 -13.57 -12.16
C ASP A 38 17.77 -13.25 -13.58
N PHE A 39 17.51 -14.29 -14.39
CA PHE A 39 17.03 -14.11 -15.76
C PHE A 39 15.69 -13.36 -15.82
N VAL A 40 14.86 -13.47 -14.78
CA VAL A 40 13.58 -12.76 -14.71
C VAL A 40 13.79 -11.28 -14.45
N VAL A 41 14.78 -10.92 -13.63
CA VAL A 41 15.16 -9.52 -13.39
C VAL A 41 15.59 -8.88 -14.71
N ASP A 42 16.44 -9.57 -15.47
CA ASP A 42 16.97 -9.06 -16.73
C ASP A 42 15.86 -8.91 -17.78
N ASP A 43 14.93 -9.87 -17.82
CA ASP A 43 13.76 -9.85 -18.69
C ASP A 43 12.75 -8.73 -18.33
N ILE A 44 12.66 -8.33 -17.06
CA ILE A 44 11.90 -7.15 -16.62
C ILE A 44 12.62 -5.87 -17.06
N LYS A 45 13.95 -5.77 -16.85
CA LYS A 45 14.74 -4.60 -17.22
C LYS A 45 14.76 -4.35 -18.74
N ALA A 46 14.66 -5.41 -19.54
CA ALA A 46 14.58 -5.33 -21.00
C ALA A 46 13.31 -4.61 -21.53
N VAL A 47 12.26 -4.45 -20.69
CA VAL A 47 11.06 -3.72 -21.09
C VAL A 47 11.32 -2.22 -21.07
N SER A 48 11.14 -1.56 -22.21
CA SER A 48 11.46 -0.14 -22.42
C SER A 48 10.42 0.82 -21.84
N SER A 49 9.13 0.47 -21.85
CA SER A 49 8.07 1.31 -21.27
C SER A 49 7.97 1.09 -19.75
N PRO A 50 8.07 2.14 -18.91
CA PRO A 50 7.93 2.01 -17.45
C PRO A 50 6.62 1.34 -17.02
N LYS A 51 5.51 1.66 -17.70
CA LYS A 51 4.19 1.08 -17.40
C LYS A 51 4.12 -0.40 -17.73
N GLU A 52 4.60 -0.80 -18.91
CA GLU A 52 4.65 -2.22 -19.29
C GLU A 52 5.65 -3.00 -18.43
N ARG A 53 6.73 -2.35 -17.99
CA ARG A 53 7.70 -2.92 -17.06
C ARG A 53 7.05 -3.21 -15.71
N ASN A 54 6.32 -2.26 -15.14
CA ASN A 54 5.57 -2.46 -13.89
C ASN A 54 4.52 -3.57 -14.03
N LYS A 55 3.79 -3.60 -15.13
CA LYS A 55 2.81 -4.65 -15.41
C LYS A 55 3.45 -6.04 -15.49
N LYS A 56 4.59 -6.17 -16.18
CA LYS A 56 5.36 -7.42 -16.26
C LYS A 56 5.88 -7.83 -14.89
N PHE A 57 6.49 -6.90 -14.16
CA PHE A 57 6.98 -7.12 -12.79
C PHE A 57 5.88 -7.63 -11.85
N LEU A 58 4.70 -6.99 -11.84
CA LEU A 58 3.59 -7.40 -10.99
C LEU A 58 3.04 -8.78 -11.37
N THR A 59 3.03 -9.11 -12.67
CA THR A 59 2.64 -10.45 -13.14
C THR A 59 3.59 -11.52 -12.56
N VAL A 60 4.90 -11.27 -12.62
CA VAL A 60 5.90 -12.16 -12.02
C VAL A 60 5.70 -12.32 -10.51
N ILE A 61 5.43 -11.24 -9.79
CA ILE A 61 5.17 -11.32 -8.33
C ILE A 61 3.93 -12.16 -8.04
N ILE A 62 2.85 -11.96 -8.80
CA ILE A 62 1.59 -12.71 -8.66
C ILE A 62 1.83 -14.21 -8.88
N ASP A 63 2.64 -14.58 -9.88
CA ASP A 63 2.90 -15.97 -10.22
C ASP A 63 3.82 -16.68 -9.22
N ASN A 64 4.71 -15.93 -8.53
CA ASN A 64 5.58 -16.47 -7.47
C ASN A 64 4.88 -16.60 -6.10
N GLY A 65 3.63 -16.14 -5.98
CA GLY A 65 2.76 -16.41 -4.84
C GLY A 65 3.02 -15.60 -3.57
N ASP A 66 2.50 -16.09 -2.45
CA ASP A 66 2.37 -15.35 -1.19
C ASP A 66 3.71 -14.89 -0.58
N ALA A 67 4.78 -15.66 -0.78
CA ALA A 67 6.13 -15.28 -0.31
C ALA A 67 6.67 -14.06 -1.08
N ALA A 68 6.44 -14.02 -2.39
CA ALA A 68 6.82 -12.90 -3.24
C ALA A 68 6.03 -11.63 -2.90
N PHE A 69 4.76 -11.77 -2.55
CA PHE A 69 3.96 -10.66 -2.04
C PHE A 69 4.57 -10.03 -0.78
N THR A 70 4.88 -10.85 0.23
CA THR A 70 5.42 -10.33 1.50
C THR A 70 6.77 -9.65 1.26
N LYS A 71 7.62 -10.23 0.41
CA LYS A 71 8.89 -9.62 0.04
C LYS A 71 8.73 -8.35 -0.80
N LEU A 72 7.72 -8.27 -1.65
CA LEU A 72 7.40 -7.02 -2.35
C LEU A 72 7.04 -5.92 -1.34
N ALA A 73 6.15 -6.19 -0.38
CA ALA A 73 5.73 -5.20 0.61
C ALA A 73 6.92 -4.68 1.45
N GLU A 74 7.73 -5.60 1.98
CA GLU A 74 8.98 -5.27 2.69
C GLU A 74 9.95 -4.46 1.81
N GLY A 75 10.15 -4.89 0.56
CA GLY A 75 11.05 -4.25 -0.39
C GLY A 75 10.62 -2.83 -0.74
N LEU A 76 9.32 -2.58 -0.88
CA LEU A 76 8.78 -1.24 -1.13
C LEU A 76 9.07 -0.30 0.03
N ILE A 77 8.90 -0.77 1.27
CA ILE A 77 9.22 0.02 2.47
C ILE A 77 10.72 0.32 2.53
N ALA A 78 11.57 -0.69 2.32
CA ALA A 78 13.01 -0.54 2.36
C ALA A 78 13.58 0.37 1.26
N ASN A 79 12.92 0.44 0.10
CA ASN A 79 13.39 1.18 -1.08
C ASN A 79 12.63 2.51 -1.28
N GLY A 80 12.17 3.14 -0.20
CA GLY A 80 11.64 4.51 -0.24
C GLY A 80 10.22 4.64 -0.79
N GLN A 81 9.48 3.54 -0.90
CA GLN A 81 8.05 3.50 -1.26
C GLN A 81 7.19 2.93 -0.12
N PRO A 82 7.32 3.45 1.13
CA PRO A 82 6.65 2.88 2.29
C PRO A 82 5.13 2.88 2.15
N PHE A 83 4.55 3.86 1.47
CA PHE A 83 3.10 3.95 1.29
C PHE A 83 2.51 2.76 0.54
N LEU A 84 3.19 2.28 -0.50
CA LEU A 84 2.71 1.12 -1.26
C LEU A 84 2.93 -0.17 -0.47
N GLY A 85 4.04 -0.30 0.25
CA GLY A 85 4.29 -1.47 1.10
C GLY A 85 3.33 -1.56 2.28
N GLU A 86 3.12 -0.46 3.01
CA GLU A 86 2.16 -0.38 4.13
C GLU A 86 0.72 -0.64 3.68
N LEU A 87 0.31 -0.14 2.50
CA LEU A 87 -0.99 -0.47 1.91
C LEU A 87 -1.15 -2.00 1.77
N LEU A 88 -0.18 -2.66 1.16
CA LEU A 88 -0.21 -4.11 0.94
C LEU A 88 -0.22 -4.88 2.27
N GLU A 89 0.60 -4.50 3.25
CA GLU A 89 0.59 -5.11 4.58
C GLU A 89 -0.73 -4.91 5.32
N SER A 90 -1.31 -3.71 5.23
CA SER A 90 -2.58 -3.38 5.90
C SER A 90 -3.73 -4.22 5.34
N GLU A 91 -3.76 -4.43 4.02
CA GLU A 91 -4.78 -5.25 3.37
C GLU A 91 -4.58 -6.74 3.67
N ASP A 92 -3.33 -7.20 3.83
CA ASP A 92 -3.02 -8.57 4.28
C ASP A 92 -3.46 -8.80 5.74
N LYS A 93 -3.22 -7.81 6.62
CA LYS A 93 -3.72 -7.82 8.00
C LYS A 93 -5.25 -7.84 8.07
N LYS A 94 -5.93 -6.97 7.31
CA LYS A 94 -7.40 -6.97 7.19
C LYS A 94 -7.97 -8.25 6.55
N ALA A 95 -7.18 -8.96 5.76
CA ALA A 95 -7.58 -10.23 5.16
C ALA A 95 -7.40 -11.42 6.13
N SER A 96 -6.42 -11.34 7.03
CA SER A 96 -6.12 -12.36 8.05
C SER A 96 -6.97 -12.20 9.32
N GLU A 97 -7.24 -10.97 9.74
CA GLU A 97 -8.19 -10.66 10.80
C GLU A 97 -9.62 -10.83 10.27
N HIS A 98 -10.24 -11.97 10.56
CA HIS A 98 -11.68 -12.21 10.37
C HIS A 98 -12.51 -11.36 11.35
N THR A 99 -12.35 -10.04 11.36
CA THR A 99 -13.16 -9.15 12.19
C THR A 99 -14.32 -8.60 11.35
N ALA A 100 -15.51 -8.79 11.90
CA ALA A 100 -16.81 -8.50 11.33
C ALA A 100 -17.12 -7.00 11.15
N ASP A 101 -16.09 -6.16 10.97
CA ASP A 101 -16.25 -4.74 10.73
C ASP A 101 -15.90 -4.40 9.28
N ALA A 102 -16.80 -4.83 8.38
CA ALA A 102 -16.82 -4.41 6.99
C ALA A 102 -17.19 -2.93 6.83
N SER A 103 -17.29 -2.16 7.91
CA SER A 103 -17.84 -0.81 7.96
C SER A 103 -16.91 0.28 7.43
N GLU A 104 -15.64 -0.03 7.10
CA GLU A 104 -14.71 0.97 6.56
C GLU A 104 -14.03 0.52 5.27
N ARG A 105 -14.76 -0.25 4.44
CA ARG A 105 -14.40 -0.51 3.05
C ARG A 105 -15.38 0.26 2.18
N VAL A 106 -15.03 1.47 1.74
CA VAL A 106 -15.84 2.16 0.72
C VAL A 106 -15.55 1.52 -0.64
N ILE A 107 -16.13 0.33 -0.84
CA ILE A 107 -16.20 -0.32 -2.14
C ILE A 107 -17.38 0.34 -2.85
N ILE A 108 -17.07 1.19 -3.84
CA ILE A 108 -18.10 1.66 -4.79
C ILE A 108 -18.52 0.43 -5.60
N ASP A 109 -19.60 -0.23 -5.19
CA ASP A 109 -20.21 -1.34 -5.92
C ASP A 109 -21.32 -0.84 -6.86
N ASP A 110 -21.85 -1.74 -7.69
CA ASP A 110 -22.85 -1.37 -8.70
C ASP A 110 -24.17 -0.93 -8.06
N GLU A 111 -24.49 -1.40 -6.86
CA GLU A 111 -25.66 -0.96 -6.09
C GLU A 111 -25.49 0.46 -5.54
N THR A 112 -24.28 0.81 -5.11
CA THR A 112 -23.90 2.15 -4.68
C THR A 112 -23.93 3.14 -5.85
N LEU A 113 -23.45 2.71 -7.02
CA LEU A 113 -23.51 3.48 -8.27
C LEU A 113 -24.94 3.72 -8.77
N LYS A 114 -25.85 2.75 -8.61
CA LYS A 114 -27.28 2.90 -8.99
C LYS A 114 -28.02 3.94 -8.14
N ARG A 115 -27.50 4.27 -6.95
CA ARG A 115 -28.06 5.35 -6.11
C ARG A 115 -27.67 6.74 -6.61
N CYS A 116 -26.71 6.84 -7.52
CA CYS A 116 -26.33 8.10 -8.13
C CYS A 116 -27.24 8.42 -9.34
N PRO A 117 -27.93 9.58 -9.35
CA PRO A 117 -28.87 9.91 -10.41
C PRO A 117 -28.18 9.99 -11.78
N GLY A 118 -28.70 9.25 -12.76
CA GLY A 118 -28.25 9.29 -14.15
C GLY A 118 -27.14 8.28 -14.50
N VAL A 119 -26.61 7.54 -13.54
CA VAL A 119 -25.60 6.49 -13.76
C VAL A 119 -26.18 5.25 -14.47
N ASP A 120 -27.45 4.99 -14.23
CA ASP A 120 -28.30 3.99 -14.88
C ASP A 120 -28.39 4.19 -16.41
N LYS A 121 -28.25 5.44 -16.88
CA LYS A 121 -28.28 5.80 -18.31
C LYS A 121 -26.91 5.73 -18.99
N LEU A 122 -25.83 5.50 -18.23
CA LEU A 122 -24.48 5.36 -18.78
C LEU A 122 -24.30 3.99 -19.43
N ARG A 123 -23.55 3.97 -20.53
CA ARG A 123 -23.00 2.74 -21.13
C ARG A 123 -22.07 2.05 -20.13
N ALA A 124 -21.94 0.73 -20.26
CA ALA A 124 -21.16 -0.10 -19.33
C ALA A 124 -19.70 0.39 -19.21
N ASP A 125 -19.07 0.74 -20.33
CA ASP A 125 -17.69 1.25 -20.37
C ASP A 125 -17.51 2.59 -19.63
N ALA A 126 -18.50 3.49 -19.74
CA ALA A 126 -18.51 4.76 -19.02
C ALA A 126 -18.79 4.57 -17.52
N ARG A 127 -19.61 3.57 -17.17
CA ARG A 127 -19.91 3.20 -15.79
C ARG A 127 -18.70 2.60 -15.09
N ASP A 128 -17.95 1.73 -15.76
CA ASP A 128 -16.72 1.16 -15.23
C ASP A 128 -15.64 2.23 -15.02
N LYS A 129 -15.49 3.15 -15.97
CA LYS A 129 -14.58 4.30 -15.80
C LYS A 129 -14.97 5.19 -14.62
N LEU A 130 -16.27 5.47 -14.47
CA LEU A 130 -16.79 6.23 -13.34
C LEU A 130 -16.54 5.51 -12.01
N LYS A 131 -16.75 4.20 -11.96
CA LYS A 131 -16.47 3.36 -10.80
C LYS A 131 -15.01 3.44 -10.39
N THR A 132 -14.09 3.24 -11.33
CA THR A 132 -12.65 3.37 -11.09
C THR A 132 -12.30 4.77 -10.59
N TYR A 133 -12.81 5.82 -11.24
CA TYR A 133 -12.55 7.20 -10.83
C TYR A 133 -13.06 7.52 -9.41
N LEU A 134 -14.26 7.05 -9.05
CA LEU A 134 -14.82 7.25 -7.72
C LEU A 134 -14.04 6.46 -6.66
N GLN A 135 -13.60 5.25 -6.98
CA GLN A 135 -12.72 4.47 -6.11
C GLN A 135 -11.38 5.20 -5.89
N GLU A 136 -10.78 5.76 -6.93
CA GLU A 136 -9.55 6.55 -6.82
C GLU A 136 -9.75 7.82 -5.97
N LEU A 137 -10.89 8.52 -6.13
CA LEU A 137 -11.22 9.70 -5.35
C LEU A 137 -11.40 9.39 -3.86
N VAL A 138 -12.16 8.34 -3.55
CA VAL A 138 -12.38 7.91 -2.17
C VAL A 138 -11.09 7.45 -1.53
N LEU A 139 -10.25 6.73 -2.28
CA LEU A 139 -8.93 6.33 -1.81
C LEU A 139 -8.05 7.55 -1.55
N LYS A 140 -8.02 8.54 -2.45
CA LYS A 140 -7.27 9.79 -2.25
C LYS A 140 -7.74 10.56 -1.02
N ALA A 141 -9.05 10.64 -0.79
CA ALA A 141 -9.62 11.30 0.38
C ALA A 141 -9.23 10.55 1.67
N HIS A 142 -9.39 9.23 1.68
CA HIS A 142 -9.01 8.39 2.80
C HIS A 142 -7.50 8.51 3.09
N LEU A 143 -6.65 8.45 2.06
CA LEU A 143 -5.21 8.65 2.18
C LEU A 143 -4.85 10.03 2.75
N GLY A 144 -5.59 11.09 2.37
CA GLY A 144 -5.42 12.43 2.93
C GLY A 144 -5.78 12.51 4.42
N ASP A 145 -6.83 11.81 4.84
CA ASP A 145 -7.26 11.77 6.23
C ASP A 145 -6.35 10.89 7.09
N THR A 146 -5.94 9.72 6.58
CA THR A 146 -4.93 8.87 7.24
C THR A 146 -3.61 9.63 7.42
N TRP A 147 -3.18 10.41 6.42
CA TRP A 147 -1.98 11.26 6.52
C TRP A 147 -2.08 12.31 7.62
N LYS A 148 -3.21 13.01 7.74
CA LYS A 148 -3.43 14.00 8.81
C LYS A 148 -3.39 13.34 10.19
N THR A 149 -4.07 12.21 10.35
CA THR A 149 -4.16 11.49 11.62
C THR A 149 -2.80 10.88 12.03
N GLN A 150 -2.05 10.31 11.09
CA GLN A 150 -0.74 9.71 11.36
C GLN A 150 0.32 10.76 11.69
N ASN A 151 0.31 11.93 11.03
CA ASN A 151 1.20 13.04 11.40
C ASN A 151 0.85 13.64 12.76
N GLN A 152 -0.43 13.73 13.12
CA GLN A 152 -0.83 14.12 14.48
C GLN A 152 -0.31 13.12 15.52
N ASN A 153 -0.43 11.82 15.27
CA ASN A 153 0.05 10.79 16.20
C ASN A 153 1.57 10.80 16.37
N LYS A 154 2.35 10.93 15.28
CA LYS A 154 3.82 11.07 15.36
C LYS A 154 4.23 12.34 16.11
N SER A 155 3.50 13.44 15.93
CA SER A 155 3.76 14.68 16.67
C SER A 155 3.51 14.51 18.18
N VAL A 156 2.46 13.79 18.56
CA VAL A 156 2.14 13.48 19.96
C VAL A 156 3.20 12.58 20.60
N GLU A 157 3.68 11.54 19.89
CA GLU A 157 4.77 10.68 20.38
C GLU A 157 6.07 11.47 20.61
N VAL A 158 6.45 12.34 19.68
CA VAL A 158 7.65 13.18 19.81
C VAL A 158 7.53 14.13 21.00
N ILE A 159 6.35 14.70 21.25
CA ILE A 159 6.10 15.57 22.42
C ILE A 159 6.22 14.76 23.71
N ASN A 160 5.67 13.55 23.76
CA ASN A 160 5.75 12.68 24.94
C ASN A 160 7.19 12.22 25.23
N LEU A 161 7.97 11.89 24.20
CA LEU A 161 9.39 11.54 24.34
C LEU A 161 10.22 12.73 24.85
N LYS A 162 9.97 13.94 24.34
CA LYS A 162 10.63 15.16 24.84
C LYS A 162 10.28 15.44 26.30
N ARG A 163 9.03 15.22 26.70
CA ARG A 163 8.59 15.35 28.09
C ARG A 163 9.31 14.36 29.01
N GLN A 164 9.35 13.08 28.64
CA GLN A 164 10.07 12.05 29.42
C GLN A 164 11.56 12.35 29.54
N HIS A 165 12.19 12.85 28.48
CA HIS A 165 13.59 13.23 28.50
C HIS A 165 13.85 14.39 29.49
N TYR A 166 12.98 15.40 29.47
CA TYR A 166 13.06 16.54 30.40
C TYR A 166 12.87 16.10 31.86
N GLU A 167 11.88 15.26 32.14
CA GLU A 167 11.64 14.71 33.48
C GLU A 167 12.82 13.86 33.99
N THR A 168 13.47 13.12 33.09
CA THR A 168 14.66 12.32 33.41
C THR A 168 15.86 13.21 33.70
N GLN A 169 16.08 14.26 32.90
CA GLN A 169 17.15 15.23 33.13
C GLN A 169 16.94 16.04 34.41
N HIS A 170 15.71 16.44 34.70
CA HIS A 170 15.37 17.15 35.94
C HIS A 170 15.70 16.31 37.17
N LYS A 171 15.23 15.06 37.19
CA LYS A 171 15.54 14.11 38.28
C LYS A 171 17.05 13.90 38.43
N LEU A 172 17.77 13.76 37.32
CA LEU A 172 19.22 13.56 37.35
C LEU A 172 19.94 14.78 37.94
N ASN A 173 19.50 15.99 37.61
CA ASN A 173 20.05 17.23 38.15
C ASN A 173 19.74 17.38 39.65
N GLU A 174 18.51 17.07 40.07
CA GLU A 174 18.15 17.06 41.51
C GLU A 174 18.98 16.06 42.32
N THR A 175 19.36 14.93 41.71
CA THR A 175 20.19 13.90 42.39
C THR A 175 21.68 14.26 42.43
N LEU A 176 22.12 15.24 41.63
CA LEU A 176 23.52 15.69 41.56
C LEU A 176 23.78 16.91 42.45
N GLU A 177 22.73 17.56 42.96
CA GLU A 177 22.80 18.72 43.86
C GLU A 177 22.69 18.34 45.36
N GLU A 178 22.55 17.04 45.69
CA GLU A 178 22.65 16.46 47.04
C GLU A 178 24.03 15.82 47.30
#